data_AF-F9UL97-F1
#
_entry.id   AF-F9UL97-F1
#
_cell.length_a   1.000
_cell.length_b   1.000
_cell.length_c   1.000
_cell.angle_alpha   90.00
_cell.angle_beta   90.00
_cell.angle_gamma   90.00
#
_symmetry.space_group_name_H-M   'P 1'
#
loop_
_entity.id
_entity.type
_entity.pdbx_description
1 polymer ?
#
loop_
_entity_poly.entity_id
_entity_poly.type
_entity_poly.pdbx_seq_one_letter_code
_entity_poly.pdbx_strand_id
1 'polypeptide(L)' 'MKTDGEFVSEHLMELITQQNLTINRVATLAGLNQSTVNAMFEGRSKRPTITTIRKVCGTLGISVHDFFDFPPYNEVEK' A
#
# COMPACT_ATOMS: atom_id res chain seq x y z
N MET A 1 5.31 14.17 12.61
CA MET A 1 4.03 14.03 11.88
C MET A 1 4.27 13.00 10.79
N LYS A 2 3.45 11.95 10.70
CA LYS A 2 3.57 10.99 9.60
C LYS A 2 3.17 11.68 8.30
N THR A 3 3.87 11.37 7.24
CA THR A 3 3.52 11.77 5.86
C THR A 3 2.43 10.85 5.32
N ASP A 4 1.68 11.30 4.31
CA ASP A 4 0.69 10.44 3.64
C ASP A 4 1.30 9.13 3.14
N GLY A 5 2.51 9.24 2.60
CA GLY A 5 3.28 8.10 2.16
C GLY A 5 3.55 7.06 3.25
N GLU A 6 3.79 7.50 4.49
CA GLU A 6 3.95 6.61 5.63
C GLU A 6 2.64 5.92 6.02
N PHE A 7 1.53 6.65 6.09
CA PHE A 7 0.22 6.06 6.40
C PHE A 7 -0.19 5.02 5.36
N VAL A 8 -0.11 5.37 4.08
CA VAL A 8 -0.49 4.50 2.96
C VAL A 8 0.39 3.26 2.91
N SER A 9 1.70 3.39 3.12
CA SER A 9 2.60 2.23 3.12
C SER A 9 2.42 1.33 4.32
N GLU A 10 2.15 1.87 5.50
CA GLU A 10 1.85 1.06 6.69
C GLU A 10 0.54 0.28 6.50
N HIS A 11 -0.53 0.94 6.07
CA HIS A 11 -1.80 0.29 5.78
C HIS A 11 -1.67 -0.81 4.71
N LEU A 12 -0.86 -0.57 3.68
CA LEU A 12 -0.60 -1.57 2.65
C LEU A 12 0.11 -2.81 3.23
N MET A 13 1.08 -2.63 4.13
CA MET A 13 1.72 -3.77 4.81
C MET A 13 0.73 -4.54 5.69
N GLU A 14 -0.17 -3.85 6.38
CA GLU A 14 -1.20 -4.49 7.21
C GLU A 14 -2.10 -5.39 6.35
N LEU A 15 -2.61 -4.89 5.22
CA LEU A 15 -3.44 -5.69 4.31
C LEU A 15 -2.70 -6.91 3.75
N ILE A 16 -1.43 -6.74 3.38
CA ILE A 16 -0.59 -7.86 2.90
C ILE A 16 -0.41 -8.92 3.99
N THR A 17 -0.10 -8.50 5.22
CA THR A 17 0.15 -9.41 6.34
C THR A 17 -1.11 -10.12 6.82
N GLN A 18 -2.27 -9.45 6.78
CA GLN A 18 -3.58 -10.06 7.07
C GLN A 18 -3.92 -11.22 6.12
N GLN A 19 -3.43 -11.18 4.89
CA GLN A 19 -3.56 -12.29 3.93
C GLN A 19 -2.45 -13.35 4.04
N ASN A 20 -1.60 -13.29 5.07
CA ASN A 20 -0.42 -14.15 5.25
C ASN A 20 0.55 -14.10 4.06
N LEU A 21 0.64 -12.96 3.38
CA LEU A 21 1.56 -12.73 2.26
C LEU A 21 2.76 -11.90 2.72
N THR A 22 3.84 -11.98 1.95
CA THR A 22 4.98 -11.07 2.09
C THR A 22 4.93 -10.01 1.00
N ILE A 23 5.59 -8.88 1.22
CA ILE A 23 5.66 -7.83 0.20
C ILE A 23 6.30 -8.34 -1.10
N ASN A 24 7.35 -9.16 -1.01
CA ASN A 24 8.01 -9.74 -2.18
C ASN A 24 7.07 -10.68 -2.96
N ARG A 25 6.22 -11.44 -2.25
CA ARG A 25 5.20 -12.28 -2.87
C ARG A 25 4.16 -11.46 -3.60
N VAL A 26 3.66 -10.40 -2.98
CA VAL A 26 2.68 -9.49 -3.60
C VAL A 26 3.28 -8.75 -4.78
N ALA A 27 4.53 -8.28 -4.69
CA ALA A 27 5.23 -7.64 -5.79
C ALA A 27 5.37 -8.55 -7.01
N THR A 28 5.70 -9.82 -6.78
CA THR A 28 5.78 -10.84 -7.84
C THR A 28 4.42 -11.04 -8.50
N LEU A 29 3.35 -11.19 -7.71
CA LEU A 29 1.98 -11.39 -8.22
C LEU A 29 1.43 -10.15 -8.93
N ALA A 30 1.78 -8.96 -8.45
CA ALA A 30 1.35 -7.67 -8.98
C ALA A 30 2.18 -7.18 -10.19
N GLY A 31 3.23 -7.91 -10.59
CA GLY A 31 4.16 -7.48 -11.64
C GLY A 31 4.84 -6.15 -11.30
N LEU A 32 5.30 -6.00 -10.05
CA LEU A 32 6.07 -4.88 -9.55
C LEU A 32 7.56 -5.25 -9.52
N ASN A 33 8.41 -4.32 -9.94
CA ASN A 33 9.86 -4.49 -9.82
C ASN A 33 10.35 -4.10 -8.41
N GLN A 34 11.57 -4.53 -8.06
CA GLN A 34 12.14 -4.27 -6.74
C GLN A 34 12.28 -2.78 -6.43
N SER A 35 12.61 -1.94 -7.42
CA SER A 35 12.71 -0.50 -7.20
C SER A 35 11.38 0.14 -6.83
N THR A 36 10.25 -0.37 -7.35
CA THR A 36 8.90 0.07 -6.94
C THR A 36 8.59 -0.34 -5.51
N VAL A 37 8.95 -1.57 -5.13
CA VAL A 37 8.77 -2.05 -3.75
C VAL A 37 9.59 -1.20 -2.79
N ASN A 38 10.86 -0.94 -3.10
CA ASN A 38 11.73 -0.14 -2.25
C ASN A 38 11.20 1.30 -2.14
N ALA A 39 10.73 1.89 -3.23
CA ALA A 39 10.12 3.23 -3.18
C ALA A 39 8.88 3.29 -2.28
N MET A 40 8.15 2.19 -2.11
CA MET A 40 6.98 2.13 -1.23
C MET A 40 7.34 1.90 0.24
N PHE A 41 8.25 0.98 0.56
CA PHE A 41 8.46 0.53 1.94
C PHE A 41 9.79 0.97 2.54
N GLU A 42 10.77 1.32 1.71
CA GLU A 42 12.12 1.68 2.14
C GLU A 42 12.37 3.19 2.02
N GLY A 43 13.17 3.74 2.94
CA GLY A 43 13.53 5.15 2.96
C GLY A 43 12.61 6.05 3.80
N ARG A 44 12.95 7.34 3.84
CA ARG A 44 12.40 8.31 4.81
C ARG A 44 11.03 8.89 4.43
N SER A 45 10.61 8.77 3.18
CA SER A 45 9.42 9.47 2.65
C SER A 45 8.48 8.59 1.85
N LYS A 46 8.64 7.24 1.93
CA LYS A 46 7.79 6.16 1.36
C LYS A 46 6.74 6.66 0.36
N ARG A 47 6.89 6.38 -0.94
CA ARG A 47 6.04 6.99 -1.99
C ARG A 47 5.28 5.96 -2.82
N PRO A 48 4.21 5.33 -2.28
CA PRO A 48 3.29 4.56 -3.10
C PRO A 48 2.65 5.44 -4.18
N THR A 49 2.67 4.97 -5.43
CA THR A 49 1.90 5.62 -6.51
C THR A 49 0.50 5.02 -6.57
N ILE A 50 -0.47 5.78 -7.07
CA ILE A 50 -1.84 5.27 -7.33
C ILE A 50 -1.81 4.02 -8.22
N THR A 51 -0.93 4.00 -9.23
CA THR A 51 -0.73 2.83 -10.11
C THR A 51 -0.32 1.60 -9.32
N THR A 52 0.58 1.77 -8.35
CA THR A 52 1.04 0.67 -7.51
C THR A 52 -0.05 0.19 -6.55
N ILE A 53 -0.77 1.12 -5.91
CA ILE A 53 -1.91 0.81 -5.04
C ILE A 53 -2.94 -0.01 -5.81
N ARG A 54 -3.31 0.42 -7.03
CA ARG A 54 -4.24 -0.33 -7.90
C ARG A 54 -3.78 -1.75 -8.19
N LYS A 55 -2.49 -1.93 -8.50
CA LYS A 55 -1.92 -3.26 -8.76
C LYS A 55 -1.97 -4.15 -7.52
N VAL A 56 -1.61 -3.62 -6.36
CA VAL A 56 -1.69 -4.35 -5.08
C VAL A 56 -3.14 -4.71 -4.76
N CYS A 57 -4.09 -3.77 -4.88
CA CYS A 57 -5.51 -4.01 -4.67
C CYS A 57 -6.02 -5.15 -5.55
N GLY A 58 -5.67 -5.13 -6.84
CA GLY A 58 -6.02 -6.21 -7.78
C GLY A 58 -5.44 -7.57 -7.39
N THR A 59 -4.21 -7.61 -6.88
CA THR A 59 -3.58 -8.83 -6.37
C THR A 59 -4.22 -9.34 -5.09
N LEU A 60 -4.62 -8.44 -4.19
CA LEU A 60 -5.25 -8.76 -2.91
C LEU A 60 -6.76 -9.03 -3.04
N GLY A 61 -7.35 -8.81 -4.22
CA GLY A 61 -8.78 -9.01 -4.46
C GLY A 61 -9.69 -7.96 -3.80
N ILE A 62 -9.15 -6.79 -3.47
CA ILE A 62 -9.90 -5.68 -2.84
C ILE A 62 -10.05 -4.51 -3.82
N SER A 63 -11.04 -3.65 -3.61
CA SER A 63 -11.17 -2.42 -4.38
C SER A 63 -10.25 -1.32 -3.84
N VAL A 64 -10.00 -0.28 -4.64
CA VAL A 64 -9.28 0.93 -4.17
C VAL A 64 -10.10 1.67 -3.11
N HIS A 65 -11.43 1.54 -3.13
CA HIS A 65 -12.29 2.07 -2.09
C HIS A 65 -12.00 1.39 -0.76
N ASP A 66 -12.00 0.05 -0.72
CA ASP A 66 -11.70 -0.73 0.50
C ASP A 66 -10.30 -0.42 1.03
N PHE A 67 -9.34 -0.17 0.13
CA PHE A 67 -7.99 0.24 0.49
C PHE A 67 -7.92 1.61 1.19
N PHE A 68 -8.79 2.57 0.86
CA PHE A 68 -8.79 3.89 1.50
C PHE A 68 -9.79 4.00 2.64
N ASP A 69 -10.44 2.90 3.03
CA ASP A 69 -11.35 2.86 4.18
C ASP A 69 -10.57 2.70 5.50
N PHE A 70 -9.69 3.67 5.81
CA PHE A 70 -8.96 3.74 7.07
C PHE A 70 -8.62 5.21 7.44
N PRO A 71 -8.48 5.53 8.74
CA PRO A 71 -8.11 6.88 9.17
C PRO A 71 -6.69 7.28 8.71
N PRO A 72 -6.46 8.55 8.31
CA PRO A 72 -7.42 9.66 8.28
C PRO A 72 -8.26 9.73 6.99
N TYR A 73 -8.08 8.81 6.04
CA TYR A 73 -8.64 8.92 4.67
C TYR A 73 -10.14 8.58 4.57
N ASN A 74 -10.69 7.91 5.58
CA ASN A 74 -12.13 7.68 5.71
C ASN A 74 -12.83 8.65 6.68
N GLU A 75 -12.11 9.68 7.13
CA GLU A 75 -12.63 10.73 8.02
C GLU A 75 -12.77 12.05 7.25
N VAL A 76 -13.72 12.89 7.68
CA VAL A 76 -13.82 14.27 7.19
C VAL A 76 -13.03 15.14 8.15
N GLU A 77 -11.97 15.80 7.66
CA GLU A 77 -11.22 16.79 8.44
C GLU A 77 -12.18 17.86 8.99
N LYS A 78 -12.12 18.10 10.29
CA LYS A 78 -12.90 19.15 10.98
C LYS A 78 -12.11 20.44 11.09
#